data_AF-A0A7D5R7Z4-F1
#
_entry.id   AF-A0A7D5R7Z4-F1
#
_cell.length_a   1.000
_cell.length_b   1.000
_cell.length_c   1.000
_cell.angle_alpha   90.00
_cell.angle_beta   90.00
_cell.angle_gamma   90.00
#
_symmetry.space_group_name_H-M   'P 1'
#
loop_
_entity.id
_entity.type
_entity.pdbx_description
1 polymer ?
#
loop_
_entity_poly.entity_id
_entity_poly.type
_entity_poly.pdbx_seq_one_letter_code
_entity_poly.pdbx_strand_id
1 'polypeptide(L)'
;MSFSIIPVAYGSEITGTPKMEVFGPNDWITVFVDVDGYAGGSVEWTATQPDGKVIAGSLPSLQASKATHNIIRTAFDNQFGNWTIQYNYKDTQKTVGVFVEPLEVNITTDKDTYGKFDKAIMKFSTNYYEPSASKAETLHVKILDDNGSPAKLVEEYKTKVSQASIVEVFSMDNLLKHNPSGTYHIVAKYYSVEVDVPFTASSVSAETNIFMGSDKNLYDPGDPVEINIVVPEISLNSGVLTITYPSGKTNTTTISPIAPLNRITFDDVTTSEIGTFTAKFVYGPNIVTKTFDVLAETLEKPMYKSENIEDTVAIPQWVRNNADWWSKNQITDYDFKNALQYMIRENIIVIPVLPNSDSPVTEIPGWVKNNAKFWVNGEITDQEFAKSIAFLVTSGIIKI
;
A
#
# COMPACT_ATOMS: atom_id res chain seq x y z
N MET A 1 30.78 -55.08 -76.30
CA MET A 1 29.68 -54.70 -75.39
C MET A 1 30.10 -53.44 -74.68
N SER A 2 29.50 -52.30 -74.99
CA SER A 2 29.69 -51.07 -74.22
C SER A 2 28.69 -51.08 -73.07
N PHE A 3 29.18 -51.08 -71.84
CA PHE A 3 28.34 -50.87 -70.67
C PHE A 3 27.97 -49.39 -70.60
N SER A 4 26.70 -49.07 -70.86
CA SER A 4 26.13 -47.76 -70.49
C SER A 4 26.02 -47.72 -68.97
N ILE A 5 26.90 -46.96 -68.34
CA ILE A 5 26.73 -46.57 -66.94
C ILE A 5 25.65 -45.49 -66.96
N ILE A 6 24.43 -45.84 -66.51
CA ILE A 6 23.39 -44.85 -66.26
C ILE A 6 23.86 -44.06 -65.04
N PRO A 7 24.11 -42.74 -65.13
CA PRO A 7 24.36 -41.94 -63.94
C PRO A 7 23.10 -41.96 -63.08
N VAL A 8 23.21 -42.54 -61.89
CA VAL A 8 22.17 -42.40 -60.86
C VAL A 8 22.16 -40.93 -60.47
N ALA A 9 21.12 -40.20 -60.86
CA ALA A 9 20.88 -38.86 -60.33
C ALA A 9 20.56 -39.02 -58.84
N TYR A 10 21.52 -38.73 -57.97
CA TYR A 10 21.24 -38.55 -56.56
C TYR A 10 20.32 -37.33 -56.44
N GLY A 11 19.08 -37.56 -56.01
CA GLY A 11 18.15 -36.48 -55.69
C GLY A 11 18.74 -35.61 -54.58
N SER A 12 18.54 -34.30 -54.64
CA SER A 12 19.02 -33.40 -53.59
C SER A 12 18.30 -33.66 -52.27
N GLU A 13 19.04 -33.68 -51.17
CA GLU A 13 18.51 -33.79 -49.81
C GLU A 13 18.78 -32.50 -49.05
N ILE A 14 17.78 -31.98 -48.32
CA ILE A 14 17.93 -30.79 -47.48
C ILE A 14 17.85 -31.16 -46.01
N THR A 15 18.81 -30.65 -45.22
CA THR A 15 18.83 -30.77 -43.77
C THR A 15 18.81 -29.37 -43.14
N GLY A 16 18.22 -29.29 -41.95
CA GLY A 16 18.15 -28.07 -41.16
C GLY A 16 18.37 -28.43 -39.69
N THR A 17 19.45 -27.90 -39.11
CA THR A 17 19.83 -28.14 -37.71
C THR A 17 19.76 -26.83 -36.96
N PRO A 18 18.83 -26.66 -35.99
CA PRO A 18 18.78 -25.43 -35.21
C PRO A 18 20.03 -25.31 -34.32
N LYS A 19 20.48 -24.09 -34.08
CA LYS A 19 21.65 -23.82 -33.22
C LYS A 19 21.41 -24.27 -31.77
N MET A 20 20.17 -24.20 -31.31
CA MET A 20 19.70 -24.58 -29.98
C MET A 20 18.35 -25.30 -30.11
N GLU A 21 18.03 -26.19 -29.17
CA GLU A 21 16.69 -26.78 -29.10
C GLU A 21 15.66 -25.79 -28.55
N VAL A 22 16.11 -24.93 -27.62
CA VAL A 22 15.33 -23.89 -26.95
C VAL A 22 16.05 -22.57 -27.10
N PHE A 23 15.35 -21.57 -27.62
CA PHE A 23 15.83 -20.19 -27.80
C PHE A 23 15.27 -19.31 -26.70
N GLY A 24 16.09 -18.42 -26.16
CA GLY A 24 15.64 -17.45 -25.15
C GLY A 24 14.66 -16.42 -25.73
N PRO A 25 13.97 -15.65 -24.87
CA PRO A 25 12.90 -14.75 -25.29
C PRO A 25 13.30 -13.71 -26.35
N ASN A 26 14.58 -13.31 -26.40
CA ASN A 26 15.09 -12.30 -27.32
C ASN A 26 16.18 -12.84 -28.29
N ASP A 27 16.38 -14.16 -28.35
CA ASP A 27 17.34 -14.77 -29.26
C ASP A 27 16.83 -14.72 -30.70
N TRP A 28 17.77 -14.55 -31.64
CA TRP A 28 17.52 -14.85 -33.04
C TRP A 28 17.40 -16.36 -33.23
N ILE A 29 16.44 -16.79 -34.03
CA ILE A 29 16.34 -18.20 -34.38
C ILE A 29 17.36 -18.48 -35.47
N THR A 30 18.42 -19.22 -35.11
CA THR A 30 19.48 -19.61 -36.04
C THR A 30 19.34 -21.07 -36.43
N VAL A 31 19.30 -21.36 -37.74
CA VAL A 31 19.29 -22.71 -38.31
C VAL A 31 20.43 -22.87 -39.31
N PHE A 32 21.20 -23.94 -39.16
CA PHE A 32 22.22 -24.35 -40.12
C PHE A 32 21.56 -25.24 -41.18
N VAL A 33 21.57 -24.78 -42.43
CA VAL A 33 20.98 -25.47 -43.58
C VAL A 33 22.10 -26.07 -44.42
N ASP A 34 21.97 -27.34 -44.77
CA ASP A 34 22.88 -28.07 -45.67
C ASP A 34 22.05 -28.78 -46.74
N VAL A 35 22.48 -28.65 -48.00
CA VAL A 35 21.81 -29.25 -49.16
C VAL A 35 22.77 -30.19 -49.87
N ASP A 36 22.61 -31.49 -49.66
CA ASP A 36 23.36 -32.48 -50.43
C ASP A 36 22.88 -32.49 -51.89
N GLY A 37 23.82 -32.61 -52.83
CA GLY A 37 23.54 -32.45 -54.26
C GLY A 37 23.14 -31.03 -54.69
N TYR A 38 23.49 -30.00 -53.92
CA TYR A 38 23.21 -28.60 -54.26
C TYR A 38 23.79 -28.22 -55.63
N ALA A 39 22.93 -27.71 -56.52
CA ALA A 39 23.28 -27.37 -57.90
C ALA A 39 22.99 -25.90 -58.23
N GLY A 40 23.08 -25.02 -57.23
CA GLY A 40 22.77 -23.59 -57.37
C GLY A 40 21.28 -23.26 -57.18
N GLY A 41 20.97 -21.96 -57.17
CA GLY A 41 19.62 -21.44 -56.92
C GLY A 41 19.39 -20.97 -55.47
N SER A 42 18.20 -20.46 -55.18
CA SER A 42 17.79 -20.13 -53.81
C SER A 42 17.16 -21.33 -53.10
N VAL A 43 17.26 -21.33 -51.77
CA VAL A 43 16.42 -22.18 -50.90
C VAL A 43 15.30 -21.29 -50.36
N GLU A 44 14.06 -21.57 -50.75
CA GLU A 44 12.90 -20.84 -50.24
C GLU A 44 12.54 -21.37 -48.86
N TRP A 45 12.09 -20.48 -47.98
CA TRP A 45 11.66 -20.88 -46.64
C TRP A 45 10.40 -20.17 -46.20
N THR A 46 9.62 -20.85 -45.38
CA THR A 46 8.48 -20.30 -44.64
C THR A 46 8.66 -20.62 -43.17
N ALA A 47 8.28 -19.71 -42.28
CA ALA A 47 8.23 -19.95 -40.85
C ALA A 47 6.83 -19.61 -40.33
N THR A 48 6.16 -20.62 -39.76
CA THR A 48 4.92 -20.48 -39.02
C THR A 48 5.27 -20.06 -37.59
N GLN A 49 4.81 -18.88 -37.21
CA GLN A 49 4.96 -18.30 -35.87
C GLN A 49 3.94 -18.98 -34.90
N PRO A 50 4.12 -18.85 -33.58
CA PRO A 50 3.21 -19.44 -32.58
C PRO A 50 1.75 -18.99 -32.71
N ASP A 51 1.49 -17.78 -33.20
CA ASP A 51 0.14 -17.28 -33.48
C ASP A 51 -0.47 -17.81 -34.80
N GLY A 52 0.27 -18.64 -35.53
CA GLY A 52 -0.11 -19.22 -36.82
C GLY A 52 0.20 -18.34 -38.02
N LYS A 53 0.67 -17.10 -37.84
CA LYS A 53 1.12 -16.24 -38.92
C LYS A 53 2.32 -16.86 -39.63
N VAL A 54 2.41 -16.66 -40.94
CA VAL A 54 3.52 -17.18 -41.74
C VAL A 54 4.36 -16.02 -42.24
N ILE A 55 5.67 -16.09 -42.01
CA ILE A 55 6.67 -15.26 -42.67
C ILE A 55 7.45 -16.12 -43.67
N ALA A 56 7.99 -15.51 -44.71
CA ALA A 56 8.68 -16.24 -45.77
C ALA A 56 9.87 -15.44 -46.30
N GLY A 57 10.80 -16.14 -46.94
CA GLY A 57 11.94 -15.54 -47.60
C GLY A 57 12.75 -16.58 -48.36
N SER A 58 13.95 -16.17 -48.78
CA SER A 58 14.87 -17.05 -49.48
C SER A 58 16.28 -16.92 -48.92
N LEU A 59 17.00 -18.04 -48.89
CA LEU A 59 18.43 -18.05 -48.73
C LEU A 59 19.04 -17.95 -50.13
N PRO A 60 19.79 -16.87 -50.42
CA PRO A 60 20.51 -16.78 -51.69
C PRO A 60 21.57 -17.87 -51.75
N SER A 61 22.18 -18.04 -52.93
CA SER A 61 23.08 -19.14 -53.25
C SER A 61 23.96 -19.62 -52.08
N LEU A 62 23.86 -20.91 -51.77
CA LEU A 62 24.61 -21.53 -50.66
C LEU A 62 26.10 -21.62 -51.00
N GLN A 63 26.95 -21.33 -50.02
CA GLN A 63 28.40 -21.50 -50.13
C GLN A 63 28.78 -22.89 -49.62
N ALA A 64 29.49 -23.67 -50.45
CA ALA A 64 29.83 -25.06 -50.14
C ALA A 64 28.61 -25.88 -49.67
N SER A 65 27.47 -25.68 -50.34
CA SER A 65 26.19 -26.33 -50.05
C SER A 65 25.57 -25.99 -48.69
N LYS A 66 26.07 -24.96 -47.99
CA LYS A 66 25.62 -24.59 -46.65
C LYS A 66 25.18 -23.14 -46.55
N ALA A 67 24.28 -22.87 -45.60
CA ALA A 67 23.89 -21.53 -45.18
C ALA A 67 23.56 -21.48 -43.69
N THR A 68 23.81 -20.32 -43.09
CA THR A 68 23.29 -19.97 -41.76
C THR A 68 22.08 -19.07 -41.95
N HIS A 69 20.89 -19.57 -41.64
CA HIS A 69 19.67 -18.79 -41.65
C HIS A 69 19.42 -18.18 -40.27
N ASN A 70 19.27 -16.86 -40.20
CA ASN A 70 18.87 -16.14 -38.99
C ASN A 70 17.50 -15.50 -39.20
N ILE A 71 16.50 -15.96 -38.46
CA ILE A 71 15.24 -15.24 -38.31
C ILE A 71 15.46 -14.22 -37.18
N ILE A 72 15.62 -12.96 -37.57
CA ILE A 72 15.85 -11.85 -36.64
C ILE A 72 14.52 -11.53 -35.97
N ARG A 73 14.49 -11.70 -34.65
CA ARG A 73 13.34 -11.39 -33.81
C ARG A 73 13.77 -10.78 -32.49
N THR A 74 12.81 -10.23 -31.78
CA THR A 74 12.98 -9.70 -30.42
C THR A 74 11.73 -10.01 -29.61
N ALA A 75 11.80 -9.96 -28.28
CA ALA A 75 10.65 -10.17 -27.42
C ALA A 75 9.49 -9.16 -27.66
N PHE A 76 9.69 -8.09 -28.44
CA PHE A 76 8.60 -7.20 -28.90
C PHE A 76 7.61 -7.89 -29.84
N ASP A 77 8.01 -8.96 -30.53
CA ASP A 77 7.12 -9.67 -31.44
C ASP A 77 6.00 -10.44 -30.72
N ASN A 78 6.19 -10.72 -29.43
CA ASN A 78 5.31 -11.56 -28.61
C ASN A 78 5.06 -12.95 -29.20
N GLN A 79 6.05 -13.50 -29.91
CA GLN A 79 5.97 -14.79 -30.61
C GLN A 79 6.76 -15.86 -29.86
N PHE A 80 6.32 -16.14 -28.64
CA PHE A 80 6.88 -17.18 -27.79
C PHE A 80 6.18 -18.51 -28.03
N GLY A 81 6.91 -19.62 -27.93
CA GLY A 81 6.40 -20.97 -28.13
C GLY A 81 6.96 -21.67 -29.36
N ASN A 82 6.18 -22.60 -29.92
CA ASN A 82 6.60 -23.44 -31.03
C ASN A 82 6.61 -22.68 -32.35
N TRP A 83 7.76 -22.66 -33.01
CA TRP A 83 7.92 -22.20 -34.39
C TRP A 83 8.17 -23.41 -35.30
N THR A 84 7.61 -23.35 -36.50
CA THR A 84 7.85 -24.38 -37.53
C THR A 84 8.44 -23.71 -38.76
N ILE A 85 9.65 -24.12 -39.16
CA ILE A 85 10.38 -23.57 -40.30
C ILE A 85 10.50 -24.63 -41.38
N GLN A 86 9.94 -24.35 -42.55
CA GLN A 86 10.00 -25.22 -43.71
C GLN A 86 10.97 -24.63 -44.73
N TYR A 87 11.94 -25.42 -45.16
CA TYR A 87 12.83 -25.13 -46.26
C TYR A 87 12.44 -25.95 -47.48
N ASN A 88 12.42 -25.33 -48.65
CA ASN A 88 12.09 -25.93 -49.93
C ASN A 88 13.25 -25.67 -50.90
N TYR A 89 13.80 -26.74 -51.49
CA TYR A 89 14.81 -26.65 -52.54
C TYR A 89 14.46 -27.65 -53.65
N LYS A 90 14.07 -27.13 -54.82
CA LYS A 90 13.55 -27.94 -55.94
C LYS A 90 12.41 -28.85 -55.44
N ASP A 91 12.57 -30.16 -55.58
CA ASP A 91 11.56 -31.17 -55.21
C ASP A 91 11.74 -31.69 -53.77
N THR A 92 12.69 -31.16 -53.00
CA THR A 92 12.94 -31.56 -51.62
C THR A 92 12.49 -30.52 -50.61
N GLN A 93 12.01 -31.00 -49.46
CA GLN A 93 11.50 -30.18 -48.37
C GLN A 93 12.02 -30.70 -47.03
N LYS A 94 12.35 -29.77 -46.13
CA LYS A 94 12.66 -30.09 -44.74
C LYS A 94 11.95 -29.15 -43.79
N THR A 95 11.29 -29.73 -42.79
CA THR A 95 10.69 -28.97 -41.69
C THR A 95 11.55 -29.10 -40.43
N VAL A 96 11.74 -27.98 -39.75
CA VAL A 96 12.48 -27.83 -38.49
C VAL A 96 11.55 -27.19 -37.48
N GLY A 97 11.36 -27.83 -36.33
CA GLY A 97 10.67 -27.26 -35.19
C GLY A 97 11.66 -26.65 -34.21
N VAL A 98 11.35 -25.48 -33.67
CA VAL A 98 12.11 -24.85 -32.58
C VAL A 98 11.15 -24.28 -31.54
N PHE A 99 11.63 -24.15 -30.30
CA PHE A 99 10.86 -23.52 -29.23
C PHE A 99 11.52 -22.22 -28.78
N VAL A 100 10.73 -21.17 -28.61
CA VAL A 100 11.16 -19.89 -28.02
C VAL A 100 10.53 -19.75 -26.64
N GLU A 101 11.34 -19.59 -25.60
CA GLU A 101 10.85 -19.43 -24.23
C GLU A 101 10.02 -18.15 -24.08
N PRO A 102 8.91 -18.18 -23.30
CA PRO A 102 8.16 -16.98 -22.98
C PRO A 102 9.00 -16.02 -22.14
N LEU A 103 8.83 -14.72 -22.40
CA LEU A 103 9.32 -13.69 -21.51
C LEU A 103 8.45 -13.68 -20.24
N GLU A 104 9.04 -14.05 -19.11
CA GLU A 104 8.40 -13.98 -17.80
C GLU A 104 8.73 -12.64 -17.15
N VAL A 105 7.68 -11.93 -16.73
CA VAL A 105 7.79 -10.66 -15.99
C VAL A 105 6.84 -10.74 -14.81
N ASN A 106 7.34 -10.36 -13.63
CA ASN A 106 6.55 -10.33 -12.42
C ASN A 106 6.87 -9.08 -11.60
N ILE A 107 5.83 -8.53 -10.97
CA ILE A 107 5.91 -7.35 -10.11
C ILE A 107 5.16 -7.66 -8.83
N THR A 108 5.77 -7.31 -7.69
CA THR A 108 5.12 -7.42 -6.39
C THR A 108 5.31 -6.13 -5.60
N THR A 109 4.33 -5.81 -4.77
CA THR A 109 4.41 -4.79 -3.73
C THR A 109 4.59 -5.45 -2.36
N ASP A 110 5.09 -4.70 -1.37
CA ASP A 110 5.22 -5.19 0.02
C ASP A 110 3.90 -5.16 0.80
N LYS A 111 2.92 -4.35 0.35
CA LYS A 111 1.57 -4.26 0.93
C LYS A 111 0.53 -4.10 -0.19
N ASP A 112 -0.72 -4.40 0.14
CA ASP A 112 -1.88 -4.16 -0.73
C ASP A 112 -2.58 -2.82 -0.41
N THR A 113 -2.26 -2.21 0.73
CA THR A 113 -2.81 -0.93 1.19
C THR A 113 -1.72 -0.09 1.82
N TYR A 114 -1.70 1.19 1.45
CA TYR A 114 -0.73 2.16 1.93
C TYR A 114 -1.39 3.44 2.43
N GLY A 115 -0.89 3.94 3.56
CA GLY A 115 -1.19 5.26 4.09
C GLY A 115 -0.31 6.36 3.49
N LYS A 116 -0.67 7.62 3.74
CA LYS A 116 0.04 8.81 3.25
C LYS A 116 1.55 8.80 3.47
N PHE A 117 2.01 8.33 4.63
CA PHE A 117 3.44 8.36 4.98
C PHE A 117 4.16 7.05 4.70
N ASP A 118 3.47 6.07 4.14
CA ASP A 118 4.10 4.81 3.76
C ASP A 118 5.06 4.99 2.57
N LYS A 119 6.01 4.06 2.49
CA LYS A 119 6.86 3.85 1.33
C LYS A 119 6.51 2.50 0.72
N ALA A 120 5.99 2.49 -0.50
CA ALA A 120 5.72 1.26 -1.23
C ALA A 120 7.02 0.70 -1.79
N ILE A 121 7.31 -0.56 -1.52
CA ILE A 121 8.46 -1.28 -2.05
C ILE A 121 7.97 -2.15 -3.20
N MET A 122 8.32 -1.76 -4.41
CA MET A 122 8.04 -2.53 -5.62
C MET A 122 9.25 -3.41 -5.96
N LYS A 123 9.02 -4.69 -6.24
CA LYS A 123 10.02 -5.59 -6.77
C LYS A 123 9.61 -6.08 -8.15
N PHE A 124 10.42 -5.75 -9.14
CA PHE A 124 10.37 -6.32 -10.48
C PHE A 124 11.26 -7.55 -10.56
N SER A 125 10.84 -8.56 -11.32
CA SER A 125 11.62 -9.75 -11.65
C SER A 125 11.32 -10.25 -13.06
N THR A 126 12.34 -10.81 -13.72
CA THR A 126 12.21 -11.38 -15.07
C THR A 126 13.19 -12.53 -15.30
N ASN A 127 12.83 -13.44 -16.21
CA ASN A 127 13.72 -14.52 -16.66
C ASN A 127 14.73 -14.09 -17.74
N TYR A 128 14.60 -12.87 -18.31
CA TYR A 128 15.51 -12.36 -19.33
C TYR A 128 15.92 -10.91 -19.05
N TYR A 129 17.23 -10.65 -19.07
CA TYR A 129 17.81 -9.32 -18.92
C TYR A 129 19.14 -9.24 -19.68
N GLU A 130 19.62 -8.02 -19.93
CA GLU A 130 20.88 -7.79 -20.65
C GLU A 130 21.88 -7.06 -19.73
N PRO A 131 22.92 -7.75 -19.21
CA PRO A 131 23.87 -7.19 -18.25
C PRO A 131 24.52 -5.88 -18.70
N SER A 132 24.65 -5.66 -20.01
CA SER A 132 25.16 -4.41 -20.56
C SER A 132 24.05 -3.36 -20.65
N ALA A 133 24.06 -2.38 -19.75
CA ALA A 133 23.04 -1.32 -19.70
C ALA A 133 22.85 -0.55 -21.02
N SER A 134 23.87 -0.44 -21.88
CA SER A 134 23.78 0.20 -23.19
C SER A 134 23.03 -0.63 -24.24
N LYS A 135 22.89 -1.93 -24.01
CA LYS A 135 22.14 -2.88 -24.85
C LYS A 135 20.81 -3.29 -24.21
N ALA A 136 20.68 -3.09 -22.90
CA ALA A 136 19.48 -3.44 -22.16
C ALA A 136 18.26 -2.67 -22.63
N GLU A 137 17.12 -3.35 -22.59
CA GLU A 137 15.84 -2.70 -22.81
C GLU A 137 15.38 -1.97 -21.55
N THR A 138 14.57 -0.94 -21.74
CA THR A 138 14.01 -0.12 -20.67
C THR A 138 12.75 -0.76 -20.11
N LEU A 139 12.69 -0.93 -18.80
CA LEU A 139 11.46 -1.15 -18.04
C LEU A 139 10.76 0.20 -17.86
N HIS A 140 9.46 0.23 -18.19
CA HIS A 140 8.60 1.39 -18.05
C HIS A 140 7.54 1.11 -16.98
N VAL A 141 7.51 1.88 -15.90
CA VAL A 141 6.54 1.72 -14.80
C VAL A 141 5.71 2.99 -14.67
N LYS A 142 4.38 2.83 -14.66
CA LYS A 142 3.41 3.91 -14.46
C LYS A 142 2.51 3.58 -13.28
N ILE A 143 2.08 4.62 -12.57
CA ILE A 143 0.99 4.53 -11.61
C ILE A 143 -0.26 5.10 -12.27
N LEU A 144 -1.29 4.28 -12.41
CA LEU A 144 -2.58 4.65 -12.97
C LEU A 144 -3.63 4.68 -11.85
N ASP A 145 -4.66 5.51 -12.00
CA ASP A 145 -5.87 5.42 -11.18
C ASP A 145 -6.74 4.23 -11.62
N ASP A 146 -7.80 3.95 -10.87
CA ASP A 146 -8.76 2.86 -11.12
C ASP A 146 -9.47 2.96 -12.49
N ASN A 147 -9.43 4.12 -13.15
CA ASN A 147 -9.97 4.31 -14.51
C ASN A 147 -8.90 4.12 -15.59
N GLY A 148 -7.67 3.73 -15.23
CA GLY A 148 -6.54 3.58 -16.14
C GLY A 148 -5.89 4.89 -16.56
N SER A 149 -6.22 6.02 -15.92
CA SER A 149 -5.59 7.32 -16.22
C SER A 149 -4.31 7.50 -15.40
N PRO A 150 -3.24 8.12 -15.95
CA PRO A 150 -2.02 8.36 -15.17
C PRO A 150 -2.29 9.21 -13.92
N ALA A 151 -1.73 8.79 -12.79
CA ALA A 151 -1.78 9.57 -11.56
C ALA A 151 -1.15 10.96 -11.78
N LYS A 152 -1.83 12.00 -11.30
CA LYS A 152 -1.42 13.40 -11.48
C LYS A 152 -0.10 13.66 -10.79
N LEU A 153 0.82 14.31 -11.51
CA LEU A 153 2.13 14.71 -11.00
C LEU A 153 2.97 13.54 -10.43
N VAL A 154 2.73 12.33 -10.95
CA VAL A 154 3.57 11.16 -10.73
C VAL A 154 4.31 10.86 -12.02
N GLU A 155 5.64 10.96 -11.99
CA GLU A 155 6.46 10.68 -13.16
C GLU A 155 6.54 9.17 -13.43
N GLU A 156 6.64 8.82 -14.71
CA GLU A 156 6.91 7.44 -15.14
C GLU A 156 8.32 7.05 -14.73
N TYR A 157 8.44 5.96 -13.96
CA TYR A 157 9.74 5.40 -13.61
C TYR A 157 10.29 4.58 -14.77
N LYS A 158 11.54 4.85 -15.14
CA LYS A 158 12.23 4.19 -16.26
C LYS A 158 13.59 3.72 -15.83
N THR A 159 13.92 2.47 -16.13
CA THR A 159 15.24 1.93 -15.83
C THR A 159 15.67 0.88 -16.85
N LYS A 160 16.98 0.73 -17.06
CA LYS A 160 17.54 -0.30 -17.92
C LYS A 160 17.59 -1.63 -17.16
N VAL A 161 17.06 -2.69 -17.77
CA VAL A 161 16.99 -4.01 -17.13
C VAL A 161 18.29 -4.78 -17.36
N SER A 162 19.28 -4.50 -16.50
CA SER A 162 20.62 -5.15 -16.53
C SER A 162 20.81 -6.25 -15.48
N GLN A 163 19.75 -6.59 -14.75
CA GLN A 163 19.72 -7.65 -13.76
C GLN A 163 18.32 -8.26 -13.68
N ALA A 164 18.23 -9.52 -13.25
CA ALA A 164 16.98 -10.27 -13.17
C ALA A 164 15.97 -9.71 -12.16
N SER A 165 16.39 -8.88 -11.20
CA SER A 165 15.49 -8.27 -10.21
C SER A 165 15.90 -6.85 -9.88
N ILE A 166 14.90 -5.96 -9.79
CA ILE A 166 15.06 -4.54 -9.48
C ILE A 166 14.07 -4.20 -8.38
N VAL A 167 14.54 -3.50 -7.35
CA VAL A 167 13.71 -3.02 -6.25
C VAL A 167 13.67 -1.50 -6.31
N GLU A 168 12.47 -0.93 -6.26
CA GLU A 168 12.23 0.50 -6.28
C GLU A 168 11.30 0.89 -5.12
N VAL A 169 11.50 2.09 -4.57
CA VAL A 169 10.74 2.57 -3.41
C VAL A 169 10.00 3.85 -3.76
N PHE A 170 8.68 3.83 -3.64
CA PHE A 170 7.80 4.96 -3.95
C PHE A 170 7.23 5.58 -2.68
N SER A 171 7.37 6.90 -2.52
CA SER A 171 6.73 7.64 -1.42
C SER A 171 5.25 7.87 -1.72
N MET A 172 4.36 7.39 -0.85
CA MET A 172 2.92 7.60 -1.01
C MET A 172 2.49 9.04 -0.76
N ASP A 173 3.29 9.83 -0.02
CA ASP A 173 3.02 11.25 0.20
C ASP A 173 3.04 12.01 -1.13
N ASN A 174 3.97 11.67 -2.03
CA ASN A 174 4.05 12.28 -3.35
C ASN A 174 2.82 11.97 -4.21
N LEU A 175 2.31 10.73 -4.14
CA LEU A 175 1.10 10.31 -4.85
C LEU A 175 -0.13 11.04 -4.27
N LEU A 176 -0.35 10.94 -2.96
CA LEU A 176 -1.56 11.40 -2.29
C LEU A 176 -1.63 12.93 -2.09
N LYS A 177 -0.54 13.64 -2.36
CA LYS A 177 -0.53 15.12 -2.38
C LYS A 177 -1.39 15.71 -3.50
N HIS A 178 -1.52 15.00 -4.62
CA HIS A 178 -2.18 15.48 -5.83
C HIS A 178 -3.28 14.56 -6.35
N ASN A 179 -3.46 13.41 -5.71
CA ASN A 179 -4.40 12.37 -6.12
C ASN A 179 -5.25 11.95 -4.92
N PRO A 180 -6.55 11.65 -5.11
CA PRO A 180 -7.44 11.25 -4.03
C PRO A 180 -7.08 9.87 -3.47
N SER A 181 -7.60 9.53 -2.28
CA SER A 181 -7.55 8.14 -1.82
C SER A 181 -8.38 7.25 -2.76
N GLY A 182 -7.94 6.00 -2.95
CA GLY A 182 -8.61 5.05 -3.83
C GLY A 182 -7.70 3.90 -4.27
N THR A 183 -8.19 3.10 -5.21
CA THR A 183 -7.41 2.06 -5.88
C THR A 183 -6.54 2.68 -6.96
N TYR A 184 -5.29 2.24 -7.02
CA TYR A 184 -4.30 2.58 -8.03
C TYR A 184 -3.65 1.31 -8.56
N HIS A 185 -3.03 1.43 -9.72
CA HIS A 185 -2.45 0.33 -10.46
C HIS A 185 -0.99 0.64 -10.79
N ILE A 186 -0.06 -0.23 -10.38
CA ILE A 186 1.31 -0.21 -10.86
C ILE A 186 1.33 -1.03 -12.14
N VAL A 187 1.38 -0.32 -13.28
CA VAL A 187 1.49 -0.95 -14.59
C VAL A 187 2.94 -0.86 -15.04
N ALA A 188 3.61 -2.01 -15.19
CA ALA A 188 4.91 -2.02 -15.84
C ALA A 188 4.95 -2.83 -17.12
N LYS A 189 5.70 -2.26 -18.06
CA LYS A 189 5.88 -2.76 -19.40
C LYS A 189 7.36 -3.04 -19.65
N TYR A 190 7.64 -4.26 -20.05
CA TYR A 190 8.96 -4.72 -20.46
C TYR A 190 8.83 -5.53 -21.75
N TYR A 191 9.44 -5.03 -22.83
CA TYR A 191 9.16 -5.49 -24.19
C TYR A 191 7.66 -5.41 -24.54
N SER A 192 7.06 -6.54 -24.95
CA SER A 192 5.64 -6.69 -25.27
C SER A 192 4.80 -7.10 -24.07
N VAL A 193 5.43 -7.46 -22.95
CA VAL A 193 4.75 -7.92 -21.73
C VAL A 193 4.39 -6.73 -20.86
N GLU A 194 3.15 -6.71 -20.39
CA GLU A 194 2.62 -5.72 -19.46
C GLU A 194 2.05 -6.45 -18.24
N VAL A 195 2.42 -5.98 -17.05
CA VAL A 195 1.96 -6.51 -15.76
C VAL A 195 1.30 -5.38 -15.00
N ASP A 196 0.11 -5.66 -14.47
CA ASP A 196 -0.70 -4.72 -13.70
C ASP A 196 -0.89 -5.25 -12.27
N VAL A 197 -0.49 -4.45 -11.28
CA VAL A 197 -0.62 -4.77 -9.84
C VAL A 197 -1.45 -3.69 -9.15
N PRO A 198 -2.66 -4.01 -8.66
CA PRO A 198 -3.49 -3.06 -7.93
C PRO A 198 -2.99 -2.86 -6.49
N PHE A 199 -3.17 -1.66 -5.94
CA PHE A 199 -3.00 -1.34 -4.53
C PHE A 199 -3.97 -0.24 -4.10
N THR A 200 -4.27 -0.17 -2.81
CA THR A 200 -5.09 0.92 -2.24
C THR A 200 -4.20 1.99 -1.62
N ALA A 201 -4.40 3.25 -1.97
CA ALA A 201 -3.74 4.38 -1.34
C ALA A 201 -4.76 5.19 -0.52
N SER A 202 -4.46 5.45 0.74
CA SER A 202 -5.30 6.23 1.63
C SER A 202 -4.55 7.41 2.22
N SER A 203 -5.19 8.57 2.24
CA SER A 203 -4.67 9.76 2.91
C SER A 203 -4.53 9.55 4.43
N VAL A 204 -5.20 8.53 4.98
CA VAL A 204 -5.12 8.10 6.38
C VAL A 204 -4.22 6.88 6.49
N SER A 205 -3.29 6.90 7.44
CA SER A 205 -2.53 5.70 7.78
C SER A 205 -3.44 4.67 8.46
N ALA A 206 -3.31 3.39 8.12
CA ALA A 206 -3.95 2.30 8.87
C ALA A 206 -3.38 2.15 10.30
N GLU A 207 -2.28 2.84 10.60
CA GLU A 207 -1.66 2.89 11.93
C GLU A 207 -1.97 4.20 12.68
N THR A 208 -2.91 5.01 12.20
CA THR A 208 -3.28 6.25 12.90
C THR A 208 -3.84 5.91 14.29
N ASN A 209 -3.10 6.28 15.33
CA ASN A 209 -3.49 6.09 16.73
C ASN A 209 -4.66 7.00 17.08
N ILE A 210 -5.88 6.48 17.06
CA ILE A 210 -7.07 7.22 17.48
C ILE A 210 -7.43 6.83 18.90
N PHE A 211 -7.63 7.80 19.77
CA PHE A 211 -8.13 7.58 21.13
C PHE A 211 -9.57 8.05 21.21
N MET A 212 -10.40 7.28 21.90
CA MET A 212 -11.78 7.65 22.19
C MET A 212 -12.09 7.29 23.63
N GLY A 213 -12.87 8.12 24.29
CA GLY A 213 -13.58 7.75 25.52
C GLY A 213 -14.67 8.75 25.84
N SER A 214 -15.55 8.34 26.73
CA SER A 214 -16.56 9.20 27.31
C SER A 214 -15.98 9.96 28.51
N ASP A 215 -16.56 11.11 28.87
CA ASP A 215 -16.13 11.87 30.06
C ASP A 215 -16.45 11.14 31.38
N LYS A 216 -17.48 10.27 31.37
CA LYS A 216 -17.83 9.35 32.46
C LYS A 216 -17.95 7.93 31.92
N ASN A 217 -17.67 6.93 32.74
CA ASN A 217 -17.98 5.53 32.42
C ASN A 217 -19.43 5.16 32.77
N LEU A 218 -20.06 5.95 33.64
CA LEU A 218 -21.40 5.74 34.16
C LEU A 218 -22.14 7.07 34.24
N TYR A 219 -23.33 7.11 33.66
CA TYR A 219 -24.20 8.28 33.59
C TYR A 219 -25.50 8.02 34.34
N ASP A 220 -26.05 9.08 34.92
CA ASP A 220 -27.40 9.04 35.46
C ASP A 220 -28.42 9.35 34.33
N PRO A 221 -29.68 8.88 34.41
CA PRO A 221 -30.65 9.10 33.34
C PRO A 221 -30.96 10.60 33.19
N GLY A 222 -30.78 11.12 31.98
CA GLY A 222 -30.89 12.54 31.66
C GLY A 222 -29.55 13.28 31.57
N ASP A 223 -28.43 12.68 31.99
CA ASP A 223 -27.11 13.30 31.85
C ASP A 223 -26.73 13.47 30.37
N PRO A 224 -26.13 14.62 29.97
CA PRO A 224 -25.50 14.76 28.66
C PRO A 224 -24.24 13.89 28.59
N VAL A 225 -24.06 13.19 27.48
CA VAL A 225 -22.89 12.34 27.23
C VAL A 225 -21.86 13.12 26.41
N GLU A 226 -20.64 13.28 26.93
CA GLU A 226 -19.53 13.88 26.20
C GLU A 226 -18.57 12.78 25.74
N ILE A 227 -18.37 12.69 24.42
CA ILE A 227 -17.37 11.79 23.80
C ILE A 227 -16.15 12.61 23.39
N ASN A 228 -15.01 12.23 23.93
CA ASN A 228 -13.69 12.77 23.63
C ASN A 228 -13.01 11.88 22.57
N ILE A 229 -12.67 12.46 21.42
CA ILE A 229 -11.94 11.77 20.34
C ILE A 229 -10.62 12.49 20.08
N VAL A 230 -9.52 11.77 20.19
CA VAL A 230 -8.19 12.26 19.82
C VAL A 230 -7.76 11.63 18.50
N VAL A 231 -7.46 12.48 17.51
CA VAL A 231 -6.81 12.12 16.26
C VAL A 231 -5.50 12.92 16.16
N PRO A 232 -4.36 12.34 16.60
CA PRO A 232 -3.07 13.02 16.63
C PRO A 232 -2.63 13.57 15.27
N GLU A 233 -2.93 12.84 14.19
CA GLU A 233 -2.58 13.18 12.82
C GLU A 233 -3.83 13.29 11.95
N ILE A 234 -4.33 14.52 11.81
CA ILE A 234 -5.51 14.82 11.02
C ILE A 234 -5.17 14.65 9.54
N SER A 235 -5.78 13.62 8.93
CA SER A 235 -5.53 13.19 7.54
C SER A 235 -6.80 13.21 6.67
N LEU A 236 -7.98 13.21 7.30
CA LEU A 236 -9.28 13.50 6.71
C LEU A 236 -9.93 14.71 7.36
N ASN A 237 -10.75 15.38 6.57
CA ASN A 237 -11.57 16.49 7.00
C ASN A 237 -12.75 16.05 7.87
N SER A 238 -13.09 14.75 7.88
CA SER A 238 -14.15 14.19 8.72
C SER A 238 -13.99 12.71 9.08
N GLY A 239 -14.65 12.30 10.16
CA GLY A 239 -14.92 10.91 10.54
C GLY A 239 -16.37 10.74 10.97
N VAL A 240 -16.82 9.49 11.14
CA VAL A 240 -18.22 9.18 11.50
C VAL A 240 -18.26 8.58 12.89
N LEU A 241 -18.98 9.22 13.81
CA LEU A 241 -19.24 8.71 15.15
C LEU A 241 -20.67 8.17 15.21
N THR A 242 -20.81 6.91 15.60
CA THR A 242 -22.10 6.23 15.80
C THR A 242 -22.23 5.81 17.27
N ILE A 243 -23.30 6.25 17.92
CA ILE A 243 -23.73 5.78 19.24
C ILE A 243 -24.84 4.76 19.05
N THR A 244 -24.65 3.56 19.59
CA THR A 244 -25.64 2.47 19.60
C THR A 244 -26.21 2.32 21.01
N TYR A 245 -27.53 2.38 21.11
CA TYR A 245 -28.31 2.28 22.33
C TYR A 245 -28.50 0.80 22.73
N PRO A 246 -28.85 0.51 23.99
CA PRO A 246 -29.18 -0.86 24.42
C PRO A 246 -30.31 -1.50 23.60
N SER A 247 -31.28 -0.70 23.15
CA SER A 247 -32.36 -1.15 22.25
C SER A 247 -31.91 -1.52 20.83
N GLY A 248 -30.65 -1.24 20.47
CA GLY A 248 -30.12 -1.37 19.11
C GLY A 248 -30.40 -0.15 18.22
N LYS A 249 -31.10 0.87 18.72
CA LYS A 249 -31.23 2.17 18.03
C LYS A 249 -29.84 2.80 17.86
N THR A 250 -29.61 3.51 16.76
CA THR A 250 -28.34 4.22 16.51
C THR A 250 -28.55 5.71 16.28
N ASN A 251 -27.63 6.53 16.77
CA ASN A 251 -27.50 7.93 16.41
C ASN A 251 -26.11 8.17 15.80
N THR A 252 -26.04 8.84 14.67
CA THR A 252 -24.79 9.01 13.90
C THR A 252 -24.55 10.47 13.60
N THR A 253 -23.33 10.92 13.81
CA THR A 253 -22.88 12.28 13.50
C THR A 253 -21.53 12.27 12.78
N THR A 254 -21.32 13.28 11.95
CA THR A 254 -20.07 13.51 11.25
C THR A 254 -19.21 14.47 12.08
N ILE A 255 -18.00 14.05 12.41
CA ILE A 255 -17.04 14.83 13.18
C ILE A 255 -16.01 15.38 12.23
N SER A 256 -15.83 16.71 12.23
CA SER A 256 -14.73 17.35 11.51
C SER A 256 -13.58 17.59 12.48
N PRO A 257 -12.54 16.73 12.54
CA PRO A 257 -11.43 16.96 13.44
C PRO A 257 -10.68 18.22 13.01
N ILE A 258 -10.84 19.29 13.77
CA ILE A 258 -10.18 20.59 13.56
C ILE A 258 -8.98 20.78 14.50
N ALA A 259 -8.89 19.94 15.54
CA ALA A 259 -7.79 19.88 16.49
C ALA A 259 -7.48 18.42 16.85
N PRO A 260 -6.29 18.12 17.40
CA PRO A 260 -5.95 16.76 17.82
C PRO A 260 -6.93 16.18 18.84
N LEU A 261 -7.56 16.99 19.69
CA LEU A 261 -8.67 16.59 20.58
C LEU A 261 -9.97 17.24 20.10
N ASN A 262 -11.00 16.43 19.88
CA ASN A 262 -12.34 16.87 19.51
C ASN A 262 -13.32 16.39 20.58
N ARG A 263 -14.04 17.33 21.19
CA ARG A 263 -15.07 17.04 22.19
C ARG A 263 -16.43 17.16 21.56
N ILE A 264 -17.24 16.13 21.72
CA ILE A 264 -18.55 16.04 21.08
C ILE A 264 -19.55 15.77 22.19
N THR A 265 -20.37 16.78 22.48
CA THR A 265 -21.49 16.65 23.41
C THR A 265 -22.70 16.13 22.65
N PHE A 266 -23.33 15.09 23.18
CA PHE A 266 -24.60 14.59 22.66
C PHE A 266 -25.74 15.01 23.58
N ASP A 267 -26.44 16.07 23.19
CA ASP A 267 -27.64 16.54 23.89
C ASP A 267 -28.88 15.69 23.54
N ASP A 268 -28.90 15.09 22.33
CA ASP A 268 -30.01 14.27 21.81
C ASP A 268 -29.91 12.79 22.19
N VAL A 269 -28.82 12.36 22.83
CA VAL A 269 -28.79 11.06 23.51
C VAL A 269 -29.61 11.23 24.78
N THR A 270 -30.93 11.15 24.61
CA THR A 270 -31.85 10.97 25.71
C THR A 270 -31.46 9.67 26.41
N THR A 271 -30.69 9.77 27.48
CA THR A 271 -30.23 8.70 28.38
C THR A 271 -31.40 8.12 29.19
N SER A 272 -32.61 8.15 28.63
CA SER A 272 -33.81 7.52 29.20
C SER A 272 -33.83 6.00 29.01
N GLU A 273 -32.95 5.45 28.17
CA GLU A 273 -32.68 4.01 28.10
C GLU A 273 -31.58 3.62 29.09
N ILE A 274 -31.88 2.64 29.94
CA ILE A 274 -30.94 2.06 30.89
C ILE A 274 -30.19 0.91 30.20
N GLY A 275 -28.87 0.87 30.37
CA GLY A 275 -28.01 -0.19 29.86
C GLY A 275 -26.71 0.32 29.26
N THR A 276 -26.03 -0.57 28.54
CA THR A 276 -24.74 -0.29 27.91
C THR A 276 -24.90 0.31 26.53
N PHE A 277 -24.32 1.48 26.34
CA PHE A 277 -24.21 2.16 25.06
C PHE A 277 -22.86 1.84 24.42
N THR A 278 -22.81 1.82 23.09
CA THR A 278 -21.58 1.62 22.31
C THR A 278 -21.30 2.82 21.44
N ALA A 279 -20.18 3.49 21.66
CA ALA A 279 -19.65 4.54 20.79
C ALA A 279 -18.63 3.94 19.81
N LYS A 280 -18.85 4.11 18.52
CA LYS A 280 -17.97 3.66 17.43
C LYS A 280 -17.58 4.84 16.56
N PHE A 281 -16.29 5.11 16.41
CA PHE A 281 -15.78 6.10 15.47
C PHE A 281 -15.02 5.44 14.34
N VAL A 282 -15.37 5.83 13.12
CA VAL A 282 -14.75 5.40 11.88
C VAL A 282 -14.04 6.59 11.26
N TYR A 283 -12.74 6.46 11.03
CA TYR A 283 -11.88 7.50 10.44
C TYR A 283 -10.98 6.88 9.37
N GLY A 284 -11.44 6.94 8.12
CA GLY A 284 -10.83 6.18 7.03
C GLY A 284 -10.88 4.67 7.31
N PRO A 285 -9.76 3.94 7.26
CA PRO A 285 -9.72 2.52 7.59
C PRO A 285 -9.75 2.24 9.11
N ASN A 286 -9.56 3.25 9.95
CA ASN A 286 -9.43 3.07 11.40
C ASN A 286 -10.80 3.06 12.08
N ILE A 287 -10.99 2.10 12.99
CA ILE A 287 -12.23 1.95 13.77
C ILE A 287 -11.86 1.87 15.25
N VAL A 288 -12.43 2.78 16.06
CA VAL A 288 -12.31 2.74 17.52
C VAL A 288 -13.69 2.55 18.13
N THR A 289 -13.80 1.66 19.12
CA THR A 289 -15.05 1.38 19.81
C THR A 289 -14.86 1.46 21.33
N LYS A 290 -15.81 2.10 22.01
CA LYS A 290 -15.89 2.22 23.47
C LYS A 290 -17.31 2.04 23.95
N THR A 291 -17.47 1.72 25.22
CA THR A 291 -18.77 1.54 25.87
C THR A 291 -18.86 2.40 27.12
N PHE A 292 -20.08 2.83 27.43
CA PHE A 292 -20.43 3.49 28.69
C PHE A 292 -21.82 3.03 29.13
N ASP A 293 -22.09 3.10 30.42
CA ASP A 293 -23.34 2.62 31.00
C ASP A 293 -24.23 3.78 31.47
N VAL A 294 -25.55 3.58 31.37
CA VAL A 294 -26.57 4.41 32.01
C VAL A 294 -27.35 3.52 32.98
N LEU A 295 -27.40 3.87 34.27
CA LEU A 295 -28.12 3.10 35.29
C LEU A 295 -29.26 3.91 35.90
N ALA A 296 -30.37 3.24 36.23
CA ALA A 296 -31.43 3.86 37.02
C ALA A 296 -30.93 4.22 38.41
N GLU A 297 -31.25 5.43 38.86
CA GLU A 297 -30.97 5.98 40.19
C GLU A 297 -31.53 5.11 41.34
N THR A 298 -32.50 4.23 41.05
CA THR A 298 -33.18 3.35 42.00
C THR A 298 -32.52 1.98 42.21
N LEU A 299 -31.50 1.63 41.42
CA LEU A 299 -30.72 0.40 41.58
C LEU A 299 -29.45 0.73 42.35
N GLU A 300 -29.10 -0.03 43.40
CA GLU A 300 -27.86 0.19 44.16
C GLU A 300 -26.65 0.27 43.21
N LYS A 301 -26.13 1.48 43.01
CA LYS A 301 -24.92 1.77 42.23
C LYS A 301 -23.80 0.92 42.85
N PRO A 302 -23.05 0.08 42.09
CA PRO A 302 -21.85 -0.53 42.64
C PRO A 302 -20.99 0.60 43.19
N MET A 303 -20.62 0.52 44.46
CA MET A 303 -19.99 1.58 45.23
C MET A 303 -18.57 1.84 44.73
N TYR A 304 -18.45 2.43 43.54
CA TYR A 304 -17.30 3.21 43.14
C TYR A 304 -17.43 4.52 43.90
N LYS A 305 -16.40 4.92 44.64
CA LYS A 305 -16.33 6.25 45.26
C LYS A 305 -16.41 7.31 44.16
N SER A 306 -17.63 7.73 43.80
CA SER A 306 -17.84 8.97 43.08
C SER A 306 -17.76 10.08 44.11
N GLU A 307 -16.61 10.74 44.21
CA GLU A 307 -16.60 12.08 44.76
C GLU A 307 -16.97 13.02 43.62
N ASN A 308 -18.08 13.74 43.83
CA ASN A 308 -18.50 14.87 43.02
C ASN A 308 -17.28 15.74 42.71
N ILE A 309 -16.95 15.90 41.43
CA ILE A 309 -16.17 17.06 41.03
C ILE A 309 -17.14 18.23 41.18
N GLU A 310 -17.06 18.97 42.31
CA GLU A 310 -17.78 20.22 42.46
C GLU A 310 -17.54 21.10 41.22
N ASP A 311 -18.54 21.86 40.80
CA ASP A 311 -18.53 22.79 39.64
C ASP A 311 -17.51 23.96 39.77
N THR A 312 -16.51 23.81 40.63
CA THR A 312 -15.51 24.81 41.02
C THR A 312 -14.10 24.21 41.06
N VAL A 313 -13.70 23.46 40.03
CA VAL A 313 -12.27 23.10 39.86
C VAL A 313 -11.49 24.37 39.55
N ALA A 314 -10.89 24.96 40.58
CA ALA A 314 -9.95 26.07 40.46
C ALA A 314 -8.52 25.52 40.53
N ILE A 315 -7.87 25.42 39.37
CA ILE A 315 -6.52 24.90 39.31
C ILE A 315 -5.55 26.01 39.71
N PRO A 316 -4.66 25.79 40.70
CA PRO A 316 -3.75 26.84 41.16
C PRO A 316 -2.87 27.42 40.05
N GLN A 317 -2.61 28.73 40.11
CA GLN A 317 -1.81 29.44 39.10
C GLN A 317 -0.41 28.83 38.88
N TRP A 318 0.22 28.25 39.91
CA TRP A 318 1.51 27.60 39.77
C TRP A 318 1.46 26.38 38.83
N VAL A 319 0.34 25.65 38.80
CA VAL A 319 0.11 24.56 37.85
C VAL A 319 0.02 25.11 36.43
N ARG A 320 -0.69 26.23 36.25
CA ARG A 320 -0.84 26.90 34.96
C ARG A 320 0.51 27.34 34.40
N ASN A 321 1.41 27.79 35.27
CA ASN A 321 2.79 28.12 34.88
C ASN A 321 3.57 26.87 34.44
N ASN A 322 3.44 25.75 35.16
CA ASN A 322 4.08 24.49 34.77
C ASN A 322 3.56 23.97 33.42
N ALA A 323 2.25 24.08 33.17
CA ALA A 323 1.66 23.73 31.88
C ALA A 323 2.15 24.64 30.74
N ASP A 324 2.33 25.94 30.99
CA ASP A 324 2.90 26.88 30.02
C ASP A 324 4.34 26.49 29.65
N TRP A 325 5.18 26.26 30.65
CA TRP A 325 6.56 25.82 30.45
C TRP A 325 6.64 24.48 29.72
N TRP A 326 5.77 23.54 30.05
CA TRP A 326 5.74 22.24 29.38
C TRP A 326 5.30 22.37 27.91
N SER A 327 4.28 23.20 27.63
CA SER A 327 3.81 23.46 26.27
C SER A 327 4.87 24.12 25.38
N LYS A 328 5.80 24.88 25.99
CA LYS A 328 6.93 25.56 25.33
C LYS A 328 8.23 24.74 25.35
N ASN A 329 8.18 23.48 25.76
CA ASN A 329 9.35 22.60 25.92
C ASN A 329 10.43 23.15 26.88
N GLN A 330 10.05 23.99 27.85
CA GLN A 330 10.94 24.54 28.87
C GLN A 330 11.13 23.61 30.08
N ILE A 331 10.17 22.71 30.32
CA ILE A 331 10.30 21.58 31.27
C ILE A 331 10.02 20.26 30.57
N THR A 332 10.57 19.17 31.11
CA THR A 332 10.44 17.84 30.50
C THR A 332 9.08 17.21 30.79
N ASP A 333 8.74 16.15 30.04
CA ASP A 333 7.53 15.36 30.31
C ASP A 333 7.58 14.72 31.71
N TYR A 334 8.78 14.38 32.19
CA TYR A 334 9.00 13.90 33.56
C TYR A 334 8.62 14.95 34.60
N ASP A 335 9.06 16.20 34.41
CA ASP A 335 8.74 17.31 35.31
C ASP A 335 7.23 17.59 35.35
N PHE A 336 6.60 17.61 34.18
CA PHE A 336 5.15 17.81 34.08
C PHE A 336 4.36 16.64 34.67
N LYS A 337 4.80 15.39 34.47
CA LYS A 337 4.22 14.20 35.11
C LYS A 337 4.28 14.29 36.63
N ASN A 338 5.39 14.72 37.21
CA ASN A 338 5.49 14.88 38.66
C ASN A 338 4.52 15.94 39.19
N ALA A 339 4.33 17.04 38.45
CA ALA A 339 3.31 18.03 38.77
C ALA A 339 1.88 17.44 38.70
N LEU A 340 1.60 16.59 37.71
CA LEU A 340 0.35 15.84 37.59
C LEU A 340 0.11 14.87 38.76
N GLN A 341 1.10 14.05 39.10
CA GLN A 341 1.06 13.17 40.26
C GLN A 341 0.75 13.95 41.54
N TYR A 342 1.39 15.10 41.73
CA TYR A 342 1.10 15.97 42.86
C TYR A 342 -0.35 16.46 42.83
N MET A 343 -0.85 16.95 41.69
CA MET A 343 -2.23 17.41 41.57
C MET A 343 -3.26 16.33 41.90
N ILE A 344 -3.00 15.09 41.46
CA ILE A 344 -3.85 13.94 41.76
C ILE A 344 -3.79 13.63 43.26
N ARG A 345 -2.59 13.60 43.84
CA ARG A 345 -2.39 13.30 45.27
C ARG A 345 -3.04 14.34 46.19
N GLU A 346 -2.97 15.62 45.84
CA GLU A 346 -3.58 16.70 46.61
C GLU A 346 -5.06 16.94 46.25
N ASN A 347 -5.68 16.06 45.46
CA ASN A 347 -7.07 16.17 45.00
C ASN A 347 -7.40 17.50 44.27
N ILE A 348 -6.40 18.12 43.64
CA ILE A 348 -6.59 19.29 42.77
C ILE A 348 -7.27 18.84 41.45
N ILE A 349 -6.92 17.66 40.96
CA ILE A 349 -7.59 16.98 39.85
C ILE A 349 -8.02 15.59 40.33
N VAL A 350 -9.31 15.29 40.21
CA VAL A 350 -9.87 13.98 40.57
C VAL A 350 -9.89 13.08 39.34
N ILE A 351 -9.28 11.89 39.45
CA ILE A 351 -9.30 10.88 38.39
C ILE A 351 -10.12 9.68 38.88
N PRO A 352 -11.26 9.35 38.23
CA PRO A 352 -12.20 8.35 38.73
C PRO A 352 -11.61 6.94 38.85
N VAL A 353 -10.69 6.58 37.94
CA VAL A 353 -10.02 5.29 37.91
C VAL A 353 -8.57 5.49 37.51
N LEU A 354 -7.63 5.18 38.41
CA LEU A 354 -6.22 5.12 38.07
C LEU A 354 -5.89 3.71 37.56
N PRO A 355 -5.45 3.54 36.30
CA PRO A 355 -4.97 2.24 35.83
C PRO A 355 -3.70 1.85 36.59
N ASN A 356 -3.60 0.59 37.03
CA ASN A 356 -2.38 0.05 37.65
C ASN A 356 -1.24 0.09 36.62
N SER A 357 -0.19 0.88 36.82
CA SER A 357 0.99 0.82 35.94
C SER A 357 2.31 1.01 36.66
N ASP A 358 3.08 -0.08 36.78
CA ASP A 358 4.50 -0.11 37.09
C ASP A 358 5.32 -0.20 35.78
N SER A 359 5.29 0.84 34.94
CA SER A 359 6.08 0.88 33.70
C SER A 359 7.09 2.03 33.70
N PRO A 360 8.38 1.75 33.45
CA PRO A 360 9.46 2.74 33.52
C PRO A 360 9.63 3.61 32.26
N VAL A 361 8.68 3.59 31.32
CA VAL A 361 8.75 4.39 30.06
C VAL A 361 7.62 5.42 30.04
N THR A 362 8.02 6.69 30.00
CA THR A 362 7.33 7.89 30.51
C THR A 362 7.45 9.09 29.55
N GLU A 363 7.21 8.89 28.26
CA GLU A 363 7.12 10.03 27.31
C GLU A 363 5.66 10.35 27.03
N ILE A 364 5.29 11.62 27.23
CA ILE A 364 3.93 12.10 26.97
C ILE A 364 3.89 12.49 25.49
N PRO A 365 2.97 11.94 24.68
CA PRO A 365 2.92 12.28 23.26
C PRO A 365 2.85 13.80 23.03
N GLY A 366 3.70 14.33 22.14
CA GLY A 366 3.87 15.78 21.99
C GLY A 366 2.58 16.54 21.64
N TRP A 367 1.62 15.90 20.98
CA TRP A 367 0.31 16.49 20.68
C TRP A 367 -0.49 16.85 21.95
N VAL A 368 -0.23 16.20 23.08
CA VAL A 368 -0.90 16.46 24.36
C VAL A 368 -0.55 17.87 24.89
N LYS A 369 0.63 18.41 24.53
CA LYS A 369 1.06 19.77 24.90
C LYS A 369 0.12 20.86 24.39
N ASN A 370 -0.64 20.59 23.33
CA ASN A 370 -1.64 21.53 22.83
C ASN A 370 -2.76 21.80 23.86
N ASN A 371 -3.16 20.79 24.64
CA ASN A 371 -4.17 20.98 25.68
C ASN A 371 -3.66 21.93 26.78
N ALA A 372 -2.39 21.79 27.18
CA ALA A 372 -1.74 22.72 28.11
C ALA A 372 -1.66 24.14 27.53
N LYS A 373 -1.32 24.27 26.24
CA LYS A 373 -1.28 25.57 25.54
C LYS A 373 -2.65 26.25 25.50
N PHE A 374 -3.70 25.53 25.10
CA PHE A 374 -5.07 26.06 25.05
C PHE A 374 -5.54 26.50 26.44
N TRP A 375 -5.24 25.71 27.47
CA TRP A 375 -5.60 26.05 28.84
C TRP A 375 -4.91 27.33 29.31
N VAL A 376 -3.60 27.44 29.10
CA VAL A 376 -2.80 28.62 29.48
C VAL A 376 -3.27 29.89 28.76
N ASN A 377 -3.61 29.76 27.48
CA ASN A 377 -4.14 30.86 26.68
C ASN A 377 -5.58 31.27 27.06
N GLY A 378 -6.23 30.51 27.96
CA GLY A 378 -7.62 30.75 28.35
C GLY A 378 -8.64 30.30 27.30
N GLU A 379 -8.22 29.49 26.34
CA GLU A 379 -9.10 28.93 25.29
C GLU A 379 -9.93 27.76 25.84
N ILE A 380 -9.46 27.10 26.91
CA ILE A 380 -10.24 26.15 27.71
C ILE A 380 -10.14 26.51 29.21
N THR A 381 -11.19 26.20 29.95
CA THR A 381 -11.34 26.41 31.38
C THR A 381 -10.53 25.42 32.21
N ASP A 382 -10.35 25.71 33.50
CA ASP A 382 -9.70 24.79 34.47
C ASP A 382 -10.42 23.43 34.54
N GLN A 383 -11.76 23.45 34.53
CA GLN A 383 -12.57 22.23 34.51
C GLN A 383 -12.34 21.43 33.22
N GLU A 384 -12.32 22.10 32.07
CA GLU A 384 -12.06 21.44 30.79
C GLU A 384 -10.65 20.86 30.72
N PHE A 385 -9.65 21.56 31.27
CA PHE A 385 -8.29 21.04 31.36
C PHE A 385 -8.21 19.82 32.29
N ALA A 386 -8.82 19.89 33.48
CA ALA A 386 -8.88 18.76 34.42
C ALA A 386 -9.54 17.52 33.80
N LYS A 387 -10.68 17.70 33.10
CA LYS A 387 -11.34 16.62 32.35
C LYS A 387 -10.42 16.01 31.27
N SER A 388 -9.68 16.84 30.53
CA SER A 388 -8.72 16.33 29.53
C SER A 388 -7.60 15.51 30.15
N ILE A 389 -7.06 15.95 31.29
CA ILE A 389 -6.03 15.22 32.03
C ILE A 389 -6.57 13.89 32.54
N ALA A 390 -7.76 13.89 33.16
CA ALA A 390 -8.40 12.68 33.61
C ALA A 390 -8.56 11.68 32.46
N PHE A 391 -9.07 12.12 31.30
CA PHE A 391 -9.20 11.29 30.11
C PHE A 391 -7.86 10.73 29.62
N LEU A 392 -6.80 11.55 29.57
CA LEU A 392 -5.47 11.13 29.12
C LEU A 392 -4.88 10.06 30.03
N VAL A 393 -5.09 10.18 31.34
CA VAL A 393 -4.65 9.20 32.33
C VAL A 393 -5.47 7.92 32.25
N THR A 394 -6.81 8.01 32.21
CA THR A 394 -7.68 6.83 32.15
C THR A 394 -7.55 6.07 30.83
N SER A 395 -7.22 6.76 29.73
CA SER A 395 -6.94 6.14 28.43
C SER A 395 -5.53 5.53 28.32
N GLY A 396 -4.71 5.65 29.37
CA GLY A 396 -3.33 5.13 29.39
C GLY A 396 -2.35 5.92 28.51
N ILE A 397 -2.76 7.10 28.02
CA ILE A 397 -1.95 8.01 27.20
C ILE A 397 -0.90 8.69 28.09
N ILE A 398 -1.30 9.10 29.29
CA ILE A 398 -0.40 9.51 30.37
C ILE A 398 -0.40 8.39 31.42
N LYS A 399 0.78 7.81 31.68
CA LYS A 399 0.96 6.84 32.77
C LYS A 399 1.41 7.58 34.01
N ILE A 400 0.62 7.54 35.07
CA ILE A 400 0.90 8.18 36.37
C ILE A 400 1.69 7.24 37.24
#